data_AF-A0A2N2SX24-F1
#
_entry.id   AF-A0A2N2SX24-F1
#
_cell.length_a   1.000
_cell.length_b   1.000
_cell.length_c   1.000
_cell.angle_alpha   90.00
_cell.angle_beta   90.00
_cell.angle_gamma   90.00
#
_symmetry.space_group_name_H-M   'P 1'
#
loop_
_entity.id
_entity.type
_entity.pdbx_description
1 polymer ?
#
loop_
_entity_poly.entity_id
_entity_poly.type
_entity_poly.pdbx_seq_one_letter_code
_entity_poly.pdbx_strand_id
1 'polypeptide(L)'
;MAQIATVAAITGTGTAFAVNEQGVSRQLKAGDVLQKGETIRTVGDVRVELLMDDGHLMAVAPGQVLRLDENVTESDQRPTAQDSAVTTPGATAETIIQALERGTDLSTELEATAAGLTAGTGADGGLTFVQLLRIVEGVEPLAYDYSYTAPDLLPDLQSVPELGALVTLVADNASITVDEAALPSGSNPDSANETAGGTLAVAGATSYALVGNGAGSYGTLTLNANGTYSYTLNTAVTDTTGNDGVNTVFGAEVFNYVATDTSGNTVNGTITINVVDDVPVISVTQAVSLSGSLSVVEAAGAATGTMSVVAP
;
A
#
# COMPACT_ATOMS: atom_id res chain seq x y z
N MET A 1 12.07 5.08 27.55
CA MET A 1 12.19 4.52 26.19
C MET A 1 12.39 5.69 25.25
N ALA A 2 13.32 5.59 24.30
CA ALA A 2 13.61 6.67 23.37
C ALA A 2 12.51 6.74 22.29
N GLN A 3 12.04 7.95 22.01
CA GLN A 3 11.17 8.24 20.87
C GLN A 3 11.97 8.01 19.58
N ILE A 4 11.35 7.38 18.60
CA ILE A 4 11.98 7.09 17.28
C ILE A 4 11.17 7.68 16.12
N ALA A 5 9.88 7.90 16.29
CA ALA A 5 9.03 8.51 15.27
C ALA A 5 7.79 9.17 15.89
N THR A 6 7.12 10.01 15.10
CA THR A 6 5.79 10.57 15.38
C THR A 6 4.86 10.27 14.22
N VAL A 7 3.61 9.90 14.49
CA VAL A 7 2.63 9.66 13.41
C VAL A 7 2.26 11.00 12.78
N ALA A 8 2.64 11.21 11.51
CA ALA A 8 2.33 12.40 10.75
C ALA A 8 0.87 12.38 10.24
N ALA A 9 0.47 11.25 9.63
CA ALA A 9 -0.87 11.06 9.10
C ALA A 9 -1.27 9.59 9.11
N ILE A 10 -2.57 9.33 9.16
CA ILE A 10 -3.18 8.01 8.96
C ILE A 10 -4.28 8.18 7.92
N THR A 11 -4.15 7.52 6.77
CA THR A 11 -5.07 7.65 5.64
C THR A 11 -5.62 6.28 5.25
N GLY A 12 -6.88 6.24 4.78
CA GLY A 12 -7.57 5.01 4.39
C GLY A 12 -8.70 4.60 5.34
N THR A 13 -9.22 3.38 5.17
CA THR A 13 -10.44 2.88 5.83
C THR A 13 -10.19 1.88 6.96
N GLY A 14 -8.92 1.63 7.30
CA GLY A 14 -8.49 0.70 8.35
C GLY A 14 -8.09 1.34 9.68
N THR A 15 -7.48 0.55 10.56
CA THR A 15 -6.95 1.00 11.86
C THR A 15 -5.49 0.58 12.04
N ALA A 16 -4.68 1.44 12.63
CA ALA A 16 -3.29 1.14 12.94
C ALA A 16 -3.09 0.99 14.45
N PHE A 17 -2.25 0.04 14.85
CA PHE A 17 -1.90 -0.21 16.24
C PHE A 17 -0.39 -0.19 16.41
N ALA A 18 0.11 0.40 17.51
CA ALA A 18 1.45 0.14 18.02
C ALA A 18 1.36 -0.94 19.11
N VAL A 19 2.21 -1.95 19.00
CA VAL A 19 2.33 -3.04 19.96
C VAL A 19 3.69 -2.91 20.64
N ASN A 20 3.71 -2.77 21.97
CA ASN A 20 4.95 -2.68 22.73
C ASN A 20 5.61 -4.06 22.93
N GLU A 21 6.80 -4.11 23.52
CA GLU A 21 7.53 -5.35 23.80
C GLU A 21 6.79 -6.34 24.72
N GLN A 22 5.78 -5.87 25.46
CA GLN A 22 4.93 -6.67 26.34
C GLN A 22 3.69 -7.23 25.62
N GLY A 23 3.55 -6.97 24.32
CA GLY A 23 2.42 -7.40 23.50
C GLY A 23 1.16 -6.56 23.68
N VAL A 24 1.22 -5.45 24.43
CA VAL A 24 0.08 -4.56 24.63
C VAL A 24 -0.07 -3.66 23.41
N SER A 25 -1.25 -3.70 22.80
CA SER A 25 -1.60 -2.89 21.63
C SER A 25 -2.28 -1.57 22.03
N ARG A 26 -1.85 -0.48 21.41
CA ARG A 26 -2.47 0.85 21.47
C ARG A 26 -2.85 1.29 20.06
N GLN A 27 -4.09 1.73 19.86
CA GLN A 27 -4.52 2.29 18.58
C GLN A 27 -3.81 3.63 18.34
N LEU A 28 -3.32 3.82 17.12
CA LEU A 28 -2.57 5.01 16.71
C LEU A 28 -3.49 6.11 16.17
N LYS A 29 -3.11 7.35 16.46
CA LYS A 29 -3.69 8.58 15.93
C LYS A 29 -2.60 9.51 15.40
N ALA A 30 -2.95 10.42 14.50
CA ALA A 30 -2.03 11.46 14.07
C ALA A 30 -1.54 12.28 15.28
N GLY A 31 -0.24 12.54 15.34
CA GLY A 31 0.45 13.17 16.47
C GLY A 31 0.92 12.20 17.57
N ASP A 32 0.59 10.91 17.50
CA ASP A 32 1.07 9.94 18.49
C ASP A 32 2.59 9.75 18.37
N VAL A 33 3.26 9.75 19.52
CA VAL A 33 4.68 9.42 19.61
C VAL A 33 4.86 7.91 19.65
N LEU A 34 5.83 7.43 18.87
CA LEU A 34 6.25 6.03 18.79
C LEU A 34 7.64 5.85 19.38
N GLN A 35 7.80 4.74 20.09
CA GLN A 35 9.01 4.41 20.84
C GLN A 35 9.79 3.30 20.15
N LYS A 36 11.11 3.34 20.29
CA LYS A 36 11.99 2.26 19.83
C LYS A 36 11.55 0.93 20.46
N GLY A 37 11.43 -0.10 19.64
CA GLY A 37 10.96 -1.43 20.02
C GLY A 37 9.46 -1.66 19.82
N GLU A 38 8.66 -0.61 19.56
CA GLU A 38 7.25 -0.78 19.21
C GLU A 38 7.10 -1.38 17.80
N THR A 39 6.10 -2.24 17.63
CA THR A 39 5.71 -2.81 16.34
C THR A 39 4.41 -2.18 15.87
N ILE A 40 4.45 -1.51 14.73
CA ILE A 40 3.27 -0.98 14.05
C ILE A 40 2.60 -2.11 13.28
N ARG A 41 1.29 -2.25 13.46
CA ARG A 41 0.44 -3.18 12.72
C ARG A 41 -0.72 -2.43 12.11
N THR A 42 -0.77 -2.37 10.79
CA THR A 42 -1.90 -1.82 10.02
C THR A 42 -2.91 -2.92 9.74
N VAL A 43 -4.19 -2.68 10.05
CA VAL A 43 -5.31 -3.60 9.81
C VAL A 43 -6.29 -2.95 8.84
N GLY A 44 -6.60 -3.64 7.74
CA GLY A 44 -7.40 -3.09 6.65
C GLY A 44 -6.57 -2.23 5.69
N ASP A 45 -7.25 -1.44 4.86
CA ASP A 45 -6.62 -0.56 3.88
C ASP A 45 -6.24 0.78 4.53
N VAL A 46 -5.21 0.76 5.39
CA VAL A 46 -4.71 1.94 6.09
C VAL A 46 -3.22 2.14 5.84
N ARG A 47 -2.88 3.35 5.42
CA ARG A 47 -1.50 3.82 5.28
C ARG A 47 -1.17 4.70 6.49
N VAL A 48 0.02 4.51 7.04
CA VAL A 48 0.50 5.32 8.16
C VAL A 48 1.77 6.04 7.72
N GLU A 49 1.78 7.36 7.82
CA GLU A 49 2.96 8.17 7.58
C GLU A 49 3.61 8.51 8.92
N LEU A 50 4.90 8.22 9.02
CA LEU A 50 5.72 8.38 10.21
C LEU A 50 6.76 9.46 9.93
N LEU A 51 6.75 10.52 10.73
CA LEU A 51 7.85 11.45 10.81
C LEU A 51 8.91 10.85 11.73
N MET A 52 10.00 10.39 11.14
CA MET A 52 11.15 9.84 11.86
C MET A 52 11.89 10.96 12.61
N ASP A 53 12.75 10.60 13.56
CA ASP A 53 13.53 11.56 14.37
C ASP A 53 14.56 12.36 13.56
N ASP A 54 15.01 11.84 12.42
CA ASP A 54 15.84 12.50 11.42
C ASP A 54 15.08 13.51 10.53
N GLY A 55 13.75 13.59 10.68
CA GLY A 55 12.87 14.46 9.90
C GLY A 55 12.39 13.88 8.56
N HIS A 56 12.78 12.65 8.22
CA HIS A 56 12.28 11.96 7.03
C HIS A 56 10.88 11.39 7.26
N LEU A 57 10.08 11.34 6.19
CA LEU A 57 8.76 10.73 6.22
C LEU A 57 8.84 9.29 5.72
N MET A 58 8.47 8.34 6.56
CA MET A 58 8.35 6.93 6.20
C MET A 58 6.88 6.53 6.10
N ALA A 59 6.48 5.91 5.00
CA ALA A 59 5.14 5.38 4.83
C ALA A 59 5.07 3.87 5.08
N VAL A 60 4.18 3.44 5.97
CA VAL A 60 3.81 2.05 6.20
C VAL A 60 2.58 1.74 5.35
N ALA A 61 2.69 0.75 4.47
CA ALA A 61 1.61 0.36 3.56
C ALA A 61 0.56 -0.51 4.26
N PRO A 62 -0.65 -0.64 3.67
CA PRO A 62 -1.69 -1.53 4.17
C PRO A 62 -1.23 -2.97 4.40
N GLY A 63 -1.72 -3.59 5.48
CA GLY A 63 -1.40 -4.97 5.84
C GLY A 63 0.06 -5.22 6.25
N GLN A 64 0.87 -4.17 6.40
CA GLN A 64 2.26 -4.31 6.85
C GLN A 64 2.38 -4.36 8.37
N VAL A 65 3.43 -5.05 8.80
CA VAL A 65 3.90 -5.06 10.18
C VAL A 65 5.32 -4.54 10.17
N LEU A 66 5.55 -3.40 10.82
CA LEU A 66 6.86 -2.75 10.88
C LEU A 66 7.32 -2.68 12.33
N ARG A 67 8.47 -3.27 12.64
CA ARG A 67 9.12 -3.08 13.94
C ARG A 67 10.02 -1.85 13.87
N LEU A 68 9.85 -0.93 14.82
CA LEU A 68 10.67 0.27 14.92
C LEU A 68 11.96 -0.04 15.66
N ASP A 69 13.06 -0.22 14.94
CA ASP A 69 14.41 -0.31 15.48
C ASP A 69 15.35 0.67 14.76
N GLU A 70 16.61 0.74 15.22
CA GLU A 70 17.61 1.68 14.68
C GLU A 70 17.90 1.46 13.18
N ASN A 71 17.60 0.27 12.64
CA ASN A 71 17.86 0.00 11.24
C ASN A 71 16.81 0.64 10.32
N VAL A 72 15.65 1.01 10.87
CA VAL A 72 14.56 1.65 10.11
C VAL A 72 14.89 3.10 9.77
N THR A 73 15.78 3.75 10.54
CA THR A 73 16.25 5.12 10.28
C THR A 73 17.50 5.18 9.38
N GLU A 74 18.14 4.05 9.05
CA GLU A 74 19.41 4.01 8.31
C GLU A 74 19.25 3.96 6.78
N SER A 75 18.03 4.07 6.24
CA SER A 75 17.73 3.75 4.83
C SER A 75 18.34 4.68 3.77
N ASP A 76 19.03 5.77 4.16
CA ASP A 76 19.56 6.77 3.22
C ASP A 76 21.08 6.98 3.25
N GLN A 77 21.85 6.13 3.95
CA GLN A 77 23.29 6.10 3.68
C GLN A 77 23.56 5.39 2.36
N ARG A 78 23.58 6.16 1.26
CA ARG A 78 24.17 5.70 -0.01
C ARG A 78 25.56 5.16 0.31
N PRO A 79 25.86 3.88 0.04
CA PRO A 79 27.17 3.31 0.29
C PRO A 79 28.22 4.24 -0.30
N THR A 80 29.06 4.79 0.56
CA THR A 80 30.06 5.74 0.12
C THR A 80 31.26 4.97 -0.44
N ALA A 81 32.12 5.63 -1.21
CA ALA A 81 33.38 5.02 -1.65
C ALA A 81 34.25 4.54 -0.47
N GLN A 82 33.98 5.00 0.75
CA GLN A 82 34.64 4.56 1.97
C GLN A 82 34.16 3.18 2.46
N ASP A 83 32.90 2.79 2.19
CA ASP A 83 32.39 1.45 2.53
C ASP A 83 32.94 0.35 1.61
N SER A 84 33.27 0.73 0.37
CA SER A 84 33.97 -0.14 -0.59
C SER A 84 35.49 -0.01 -0.52
N ALA A 85 36.02 0.78 0.44
CA ALA A 85 37.45 0.90 0.59
C ALA A 85 38.02 -0.42 1.10
N VAL A 86 38.75 -1.10 0.22
CA VAL A 86 39.68 -2.16 0.63
C VAL A 86 40.61 -1.52 1.64
N THR A 87 40.48 -1.93 2.90
CA THR A 87 41.39 -1.52 3.97
C THR A 87 42.80 -1.81 3.47
N THR A 88 43.69 -0.83 3.60
CA THR A 88 45.08 -0.84 3.11
C THR A 88 45.62 -2.27 3.12
N PRO A 89 46.10 -2.81 1.98
CA PRO A 89 46.52 -4.19 1.90
C PRO A 89 47.42 -4.50 3.10
N GLY A 90 47.03 -5.47 3.93
CA GLY A 90 47.86 -5.86 5.06
C GLY A 90 49.23 -6.28 4.54
N ALA A 91 50.27 -6.18 5.39
CA ALA A 91 51.69 -6.38 5.03
C ALA A 91 52.01 -7.62 4.16
N THR A 92 51.11 -8.62 4.10
CA THR A 92 51.19 -9.80 3.24
C THR A 92 50.96 -9.50 1.75
N ALA A 93 50.11 -8.53 1.40
CA ALA A 93 49.82 -8.19 0.01
C ALA A 93 50.97 -7.43 -0.66
N GLU A 94 51.66 -6.54 0.05
CA GLU A 94 52.90 -5.93 -0.42
C GLU A 94 53.97 -6.98 -0.73
N THR A 95 54.11 -8.02 0.10
CA THR A 95 55.08 -9.11 -0.13
C THR A 95 54.74 -9.89 -1.40
N ILE A 96 53.44 -10.16 -1.64
CA ILE A 96 52.98 -10.83 -2.87
C ILE A 96 53.30 -9.98 -4.11
N ILE A 97 53.03 -8.67 -4.05
CA ILE A 97 53.29 -7.75 -5.15
C ILE A 97 54.81 -7.70 -5.46
N GLN A 98 55.64 -7.58 -4.42
CA GLN A 98 57.10 -7.55 -4.62
C GLN A 98 57.67 -8.87 -5.14
N ALA A 99 57.15 -10.02 -4.70
CA ALA A 99 57.57 -11.32 -5.21
C ALA A 99 57.19 -11.51 -6.69
N LEU A 100 56.00 -11.02 -7.09
CA LEU A 100 55.57 -11.01 -8.49
C LEU A 100 56.44 -10.10 -9.36
N GLU A 101 56.80 -8.91 -8.89
CA GLU A 101 57.66 -7.97 -9.64
C GLU A 101 59.09 -8.48 -9.84
N ARG A 102 59.60 -9.30 -8.92
CA ARG A 102 60.91 -9.95 -9.04
C ARG A 102 60.88 -11.26 -9.83
N GLY A 103 59.69 -11.73 -10.22
CA GLY A 103 59.52 -13.00 -10.93
C GLY A 103 59.89 -14.23 -10.11
N THR A 104 59.89 -14.11 -8.79
CA THR A 104 60.19 -15.21 -7.85
C THR A 104 58.95 -16.04 -7.58
N ASP A 105 59.14 -17.33 -7.32
CA ASP A 105 58.03 -18.25 -7.03
C ASP A 105 57.40 -17.92 -5.66
N LEU A 106 56.11 -17.56 -5.68
CA LEU A 106 55.32 -17.16 -4.51
C LEU A 106 55.26 -18.24 -3.42
N SER A 107 55.50 -19.50 -3.77
CA SER A 107 55.54 -20.62 -2.81
C SER A 107 56.73 -20.60 -1.85
N THR A 108 57.74 -19.75 -2.11
CA THR A 108 58.97 -19.65 -1.29
C THR A 108 59.00 -18.44 -0.36
N GLU A 109 58.24 -17.38 -0.68
CA GLU A 109 58.20 -16.13 0.10
C GLU A 109 56.95 -16.02 0.99
N LEU A 110 55.89 -16.77 0.69
CA LEU A 110 54.69 -16.83 1.51
C LEU A 110 54.81 -17.98 2.51
N GLU A 111 54.63 -17.69 3.80
CA GLU A 111 54.41 -18.71 4.82
C GLU A 111 53.27 -19.64 4.36
N ALA A 112 53.46 -20.96 4.52
CA ALA A 112 52.47 -21.95 4.12
C ALA A 112 51.11 -21.58 4.72
N THR A 113 50.07 -21.48 3.88
CA THR A 113 48.74 -21.16 4.35
C THR A 113 48.35 -22.15 5.44
N ALA A 114 48.01 -21.65 6.62
CA ALA A 114 47.59 -22.43 7.77
C ALA A 114 46.19 -23.05 7.54
N ALA A 115 46.04 -23.82 6.46
CA ALA A 115 44.96 -24.77 6.28
C ALA A 115 45.37 -26.01 7.08
N GLY A 116 44.79 -26.16 8.26
CA GLY A 116 45.03 -27.28 9.16
C GLY A 116 44.85 -28.62 8.44
N LEU A 117 45.95 -29.31 8.22
CA LEU A 117 45.97 -30.74 8.00
C LEU A 117 47.20 -31.27 8.73
N THR A 118 46.98 -31.75 9.94
CA THR A 118 47.93 -32.59 10.67
C THR A 118 48.10 -33.88 9.87
N ALA A 119 48.93 -33.82 8.83
CA ALA A 119 49.43 -34.98 8.13
C ALA A 119 50.44 -35.65 9.06
N GLY A 120 49.97 -36.66 9.80
CA GLY A 120 50.82 -37.62 10.46
C GLY A 120 51.74 -38.27 9.43
N THR A 121 53.04 -38.10 9.65
CA THR A 121 54.13 -38.72 8.92
C THR A 121 54.04 -40.24 9.02
N GLY A 122 53.89 -40.92 7.88
CA GLY A 122 54.03 -42.36 7.76
C GLY A 122 54.44 -42.70 6.34
N ALA A 123 55.74 -42.92 6.17
CA ALA A 123 56.37 -43.32 4.92
C ALA A 123 55.75 -44.61 4.36
N ASP A 124 55.25 -44.56 3.14
CA ASP A 124 55.62 -45.49 2.07
C ASP A 124 54.82 -45.15 0.81
N GLY A 125 55.56 -44.97 -0.30
CA GLY A 125 54.97 -44.85 -1.61
C GLY A 125 54.25 -46.14 -1.99
N GLY A 126 52.98 -46.01 -2.35
CA GLY A 126 52.20 -47.09 -2.92
C GLY A 126 50.83 -46.56 -3.30
N LEU A 127 50.66 -46.17 -4.57
CA LEU A 127 49.32 -46.05 -5.14
C LEU A 127 48.74 -47.46 -5.26
N THR A 128 48.13 -47.98 -4.19
CA THR A 128 47.36 -49.22 -4.24
C THR A 128 46.00 -48.87 -4.83
N PHE A 129 45.86 -48.99 -6.15
CA PHE A 129 44.51 -49.08 -6.69
C PHE A 129 43.97 -50.47 -6.33
N VAL A 130 42.87 -50.51 -5.59
CA VAL A 130 42.09 -51.73 -5.42
C VAL A 130 41.33 -51.92 -6.72
N GLN A 131 41.63 -52.98 -7.48
CA GLN A 131 40.78 -53.38 -8.61
C GLN A 131 39.55 -54.07 -8.03
N LEU A 132 38.44 -53.33 -7.85
CA LEU A 132 37.17 -53.94 -7.49
C LEU A 132 36.64 -54.70 -8.72
N LEU A 133 36.66 -56.04 -8.66
CA LEU A 133 35.81 -56.86 -9.51
C LEU A 133 34.36 -56.50 -9.16
N ARG A 134 33.65 -55.86 -10.10
CA ARG A 134 32.22 -55.60 -9.95
C ARG A 134 31.50 -56.94 -10.02
N ILE A 135 31.19 -57.53 -8.87
CA ILE A 135 30.20 -58.61 -8.78
C ILE A 135 28.84 -57.95 -8.86
N VAL A 136 28.11 -58.18 -9.96
CA VAL A 136 26.70 -57.84 -10.06
C VAL A 136 25.92 -59.07 -9.60
N GLU A 137 25.61 -59.13 -8.31
CA GLU A 137 24.58 -60.04 -7.82
C GLU A 137 23.23 -59.34 -7.95
N GLY A 138 22.30 -59.97 -8.67
CA GLY A 138 20.92 -59.52 -8.71
C GLY A 138 20.30 -59.74 -7.34
N VAL A 139 19.99 -58.66 -6.63
CA VAL A 139 19.17 -58.75 -5.44
C VAL A 139 17.72 -58.93 -5.87
N GLU A 140 17.08 -60.04 -5.50
CA GLU A 140 15.62 -60.11 -5.57
C GLU A 140 15.04 -59.19 -4.51
N PRO A 141 14.33 -58.12 -4.88
CA PRO A 141 13.75 -57.21 -3.90
C PRO A 141 12.68 -57.96 -3.10
N LEU A 142 12.70 -57.81 -1.77
CA LEU A 142 11.64 -58.34 -0.92
C LEU A 142 10.32 -57.66 -1.30
N ALA A 143 9.42 -58.41 -1.95
CA ALA A 143 8.06 -57.97 -2.23
C ALA A 143 7.19 -58.30 -1.02
N TYR A 144 6.80 -57.29 -0.26
CA TYR A 144 5.78 -57.43 0.77
C TYR A 144 4.41 -57.29 0.10
N ASP A 145 3.65 -58.39 0.10
CA ASP A 145 2.25 -58.37 -0.35
C ASP A 145 1.38 -57.89 0.82
N TYR A 146 0.96 -56.63 0.77
CA TYR A 146 0.04 -56.06 1.74
C TYR A 146 -1.38 -56.20 1.21
N SER A 147 -2.04 -57.32 1.55
CA SER A 147 -3.48 -57.41 1.33
C SER A 147 -4.20 -56.55 2.38
N TYR A 148 -4.65 -55.36 1.97
CA TYR A 148 -5.57 -54.56 2.76
C TYR A 148 -6.99 -55.09 2.51
N THR A 149 -7.51 -55.90 3.43
CA THR A 149 -8.97 -56.10 3.48
C THR A 149 -9.55 -54.87 4.15
N ALA A 150 -10.16 -53.99 3.35
CA ALA A 150 -10.86 -52.83 3.88
C ALA A 150 -11.88 -53.30 4.93
N PRO A 151 -11.85 -52.73 6.15
CA PRO A 151 -12.90 -53.02 7.12
C PRO A 151 -14.23 -52.63 6.49
N ASP A 152 -15.23 -53.48 6.66
CA ASP A 152 -16.59 -53.23 6.18
C ASP A 152 -17.03 -51.88 6.75
N LEU A 153 -17.22 -50.90 5.86
CA LEU A 153 -17.53 -49.54 6.26
C LEU A 153 -18.84 -49.59 7.04
N LEU A 154 -18.80 -49.12 8.29
CA LEU A 154 -19.97 -48.91 9.14
C LEU A 154 -21.10 -48.28 8.30
N PRO A 155 -22.37 -48.70 8.48
CA PRO A 155 -23.45 -48.16 7.67
C PRO A 155 -23.63 -46.68 8.01
N ASP A 156 -23.59 -45.87 6.95
CA ASP A 156 -24.08 -44.50 6.88
C ASP A 156 -23.30 -43.45 7.69
N LEU A 157 -22.12 -43.07 7.18
CA LEU A 157 -21.76 -41.65 7.27
C LEU A 157 -22.65 -40.91 6.28
N GLN A 158 -23.72 -40.32 6.81
CA GLN A 158 -24.51 -39.34 6.09
C GLN A 158 -23.55 -38.41 5.35
N SER A 159 -23.75 -38.29 4.03
CA SER A 159 -23.02 -37.38 3.17
C SER A 159 -22.84 -36.05 3.89
N VAL A 160 -21.61 -35.73 4.28
CA VAL A 160 -21.27 -34.37 4.71
C VAL A 160 -21.63 -33.51 3.51
N PRO A 161 -22.58 -32.57 3.63
CA PRO A 161 -22.90 -31.71 2.50
C PRO A 161 -21.60 -31.06 2.07
N GLU A 162 -21.27 -31.19 0.78
CA GLU A 162 -20.20 -30.43 0.17
C GLU A 162 -20.40 -28.98 0.61
N LEU A 163 -19.43 -28.43 1.35
CA LEU A 163 -19.46 -27.04 1.74
C LEU A 163 -19.53 -26.27 0.42
N GLY A 164 -20.75 -25.82 0.07
CA GLY A 164 -20.98 -24.97 -1.07
C GLY A 164 -19.96 -23.87 -1.00
N ALA A 165 -19.29 -23.62 -2.13
CA ALA A 165 -18.19 -22.67 -2.25
C ALA A 165 -18.42 -21.49 -1.30
N LEU A 166 -17.50 -21.30 -0.34
CA LEU A 166 -17.53 -20.15 0.56
C LEU A 166 -17.51 -18.89 -0.31
N VAL A 167 -18.69 -18.35 -0.64
CA VAL A 167 -18.83 -17.06 -1.28
C VAL A 167 -18.41 -16.06 -0.22
N THR A 168 -17.14 -15.69 -0.27
CA THR A 168 -16.64 -14.58 0.53
C THR A 168 -17.13 -13.33 -0.16
N LEU A 169 -18.09 -12.62 0.45
CA LEU A 169 -18.50 -11.32 -0.02
C LEU A 169 -17.27 -10.40 -0.05
N VAL A 170 -16.98 -9.83 -1.21
CA VAL A 170 -15.92 -8.83 -1.40
C VAL A 170 -16.58 -7.53 -1.80
N ALA A 171 -16.30 -6.46 -1.04
CA ALA A 171 -16.86 -5.15 -1.32
C ALA A 171 -16.47 -4.64 -2.71
N ASP A 172 -17.38 -3.89 -3.32
CA ASP A 172 -17.13 -3.16 -4.56
C ASP A 172 -17.04 -1.67 -4.23
N ASN A 173 -15.82 -1.13 -4.18
CA ASN A 173 -15.62 0.29 -3.91
C ASN A 173 -15.79 1.08 -5.20
N ALA A 174 -16.76 2.00 -5.20
CA ALA A 174 -17.02 2.85 -6.35
C ALA A 174 -16.45 4.25 -6.16
N SER A 175 -16.09 4.88 -7.28
CA SER A 175 -15.76 6.29 -7.33
C SER A 175 -16.44 6.92 -8.53
N ILE A 176 -17.12 8.05 -8.31
CA ILE A 176 -17.74 8.85 -9.37
C ILE A 176 -17.23 10.28 -9.28
N THR A 177 -17.35 10.99 -10.40
CA THR A 177 -16.94 12.39 -10.52
C THR A 177 -18.13 13.20 -11.02
N VAL A 178 -18.34 14.36 -10.40
CA VAL A 178 -19.36 15.35 -10.78
C VAL A 178 -18.71 16.70 -11.00
N ASP A 179 -19.35 17.54 -11.79
CA ASP A 179 -18.82 18.85 -12.17
C ASP A 179 -19.52 19.97 -11.39
N GLU A 180 -18.75 20.82 -10.74
CA GLU A 180 -19.24 22.04 -10.10
C GLU A 180 -19.79 23.05 -11.12
N ALA A 181 -19.23 23.05 -12.33
CA ALA A 181 -19.68 23.89 -13.44
C ALA A 181 -21.19 23.74 -13.73
N ALA A 182 -21.74 22.54 -13.46
CA ALA A 182 -23.12 22.21 -13.71
C ALA A 182 -24.08 22.63 -12.58
N LEU A 183 -23.56 23.14 -11.45
CA LEU A 183 -24.40 23.78 -10.44
C LEU A 183 -25.10 25.03 -11.02
N PRO A 184 -26.25 25.44 -10.47
CA PRO A 184 -26.95 26.65 -10.91
C PRO A 184 -26.11 27.94 -10.87
N SER A 185 -25.07 27.96 -10.03
CA SER A 185 -24.12 29.06 -9.89
C SER A 185 -22.80 28.85 -10.62
N GLY A 186 -22.61 27.71 -11.28
CA GLY A 186 -21.39 27.38 -12.00
C GLY A 186 -21.32 28.02 -13.39
N SER A 187 -20.21 27.80 -14.07
CA SER A 187 -19.88 28.31 -15.41
C SER A 187 -20.62 27.61 -16.56
N ASN A 188 -21.27 26.47 -16.31
CA ASN A 188 -22.06 25.71 -17.30
C ASN A 188 -23.34 25.11 -16.71
N PRO A 189 -24.30 25.95 -16.25
CA PRO A 189 -25.49 25.50 -15.52
C PRO A 189 -26.52 24.74 -16.39
N ASP A 190 -26.32 24.70 -17.72
CA ASP A 190 -27.14 23.90 -18.64
C ASP A 190 -26.67 22.44 -18.75
N SER A 191 -25.53 22.11 -18.14
CA SER A 191 -25.04 20.74 -18.01
C SER A 191 -25.88 19.94 -17.00
N ALA A 192 -25.78 18.61 -17.07
CA ALA A 192 -26.38 17.68 -16.10
C ALA A 192 -25.32 16.93 -15.27
N ASN A 193 -24.06 17.34 -15.38
CA ASN A 193 -22.90 16.66 -14.78
C ASN A 193 -22.76 16.91 -13.27
N GLU A 194 -23.63 17.72 -12.67
CA GLU A 194 -23.80 17.79 -11.21
C GLU A 194 -24.38 16.49 -10.66
N THR A 195 -24.95 15.64 -11.53
CA THR A 195 -25.44 14.31 -11.18
C THR A 195 -24.64 13.20 -11.87
N ALA A 196 -24.16 12.25 -11.09
CA ALA A 196 -23.49 11.05 -11.59
C ALA A 196 -23.95 9.81 -10.82
N GLY A 197 -23.84 8.64 -11.44
CA GLY A 197 -24.32 7.40 -10.84
C GLY A 197 -23.67 6.18 -11.44
N GLY A 198 -23.98 5.04 -10.83
CA GLY A 198 -23.41 3.75 -11.21
C GLY A 198 -24.21 2.59 -10.65
N THR A 199 -23.64 1.40 -10.74
CA THR A 199 -24.20 0.18 -10.17
C THR A 199 -23.10 -0.60 -9.46
N LEU A 200 -23.32 -0.91 -8.19
CA LEU A 200 -22.44 -1.77 -7.41
C LEU A 200 -22.61 -3.23 -7.82
N ALA A 201 -21.51 -3.97 -7.89
CA ALA A 201 -21.46 -5.36 -8.32
C ALA A 201 -20.70 -6.25 -7.33
N VAL A 202 -21.14 -6.25 -6.06
CA VAL A 202 -20.62 -7.17 -5.03
C VAL A 202 -21.04 -8.60 -5.38
N ALA A 203 -20.06 -9.46 -5.64
CA ALA A 203 -20.30 -10.85 -5.99
C ALA A 203 -21.08 -11.58 -4.88
N GLY A 204 -22.23 -12.15 -5.22
CA GLY A 204 -23.10 -12.87 -4.28
C GLY A 204 -24.03 -12.00 -3.45
N ALA A 205 -23.94 -10.67 -3.53
CA ALA A 205 -24.90 -9.79 -2.87
C ALA A 205 -26.26 -9.81 -3.57
N THR A 206 -27.32 -9.69 -2.77
CA THR A 206 -28.71 -9.63 -3.22
C THR A 206 -29.42 -8.35 -2.83
N SER A 207 -28.89 -7.61 -1.84
CA SER A 207 -29.39 -6.30 -1.49
C SER A 207 -28.27 -5.37 -1.06
N TYR A 208 -28.50 -4.07 -1.25
CA TYR A 208 -27.61 -2.99 -0.85
C TYR A 208 -28.37 -1.98 0.01
N ALA A 209 -27.70 -1.43 1.02
CA ALA A 209 -28.27 -0.40 1.87
C ALA A 209 -27.20 0.63 2.24
N LEU A 210 -27.56 1.91 2.24
CA LEU A 210 -26.66 2.95 2.68
C LEU A 210 -26.49 2.89 4.21
N VAL A 211 -25.28 3.15 4.69
CA VAL A 211 -25.03 3.39 6.10
C VAL A 211 -25.31 4.86 6.38
N GLY A 212 -26.54 5.17 6.80
CA GLY A 212 -27.00 6.54 7.05
C GLY A 212 -28.08 6.98 6.07
N ASN A 213 -28.26 8.30 5.92
CA ASN A 213 -29.37 8.91 5.18
C ASN A 213 -28.98 9.53 3.82
N GLY A 214 -27.75 9.33 3.35
CA GLY A 214 -27.29 9.79 2.03
C GLY A 214 -27.13 11.30 1.89
N ALA A 215 -27.42 12.09 2.92
CA ALA A 215 -27.17 13.53 2.92
C ALA A 215 -25.71 13.80 3.26
N GLY A 216 -24.96 14.32 2.30
CA GLY A 216 -23.61 14.82 2.45
C GLY A 216 -23.57 16.28 2.88
N SER A 217 -22.35 16.82 3.01
CA SER A 217 -22.09 18.25 3.17
C SER A 217 -22.27 19.03 1.86
N TYR A 218 -21.97 18.40 0.72
CA TYR A 218 -21.95 19.04 -0.60
C TYR A 218 -23.07 18.56 -1.53
N GLY A 219 -23.62 17.37 -1.27
CA GLY A 219 -24.68 16.82 -2.11
C GLY A 219 -25.46 15.69 -1.45
N THR A 220 -26.21 14.96 -2.27
CA THR A 220 -27.08 13.87 -1.82
C THR A 220 -26.86 12.61 -2.64
N LEU A 221 -26.64 11.47 -1.95
CA LEU A 221 -26.53 10.15 -2.53
C LEU A 221 -27.79 9.33 -2.27
N THR A 222 -28.38 8.77 -3.33
CA THR A 222 -29.40 7.73 -3.24
C THR A 222 -28.82 6.39 -3.67
N LEU A 223 -28.96 5.36 -2.84
CA LEU A 223 -28.60 3.97 -3.16
C LEU A 223 -29.86 3.10 -3.10
N ASN A 224 -30.16 2.42 -4.21
CA ASN A 224 -31.26 1.48 -4.31
C ASN A 224 -30.82 0.07 -3.87
N ALA A 225 -31.78 -0.75 -3.44
CA ALA A 225 -31.52 -2.12 -3.00
C ALA A 225 -30.93 -3.04 -4.08
N ASN A 226 -31.08 -2.69 -5.36
CA ASN A 226 -30.49 -3.43 -6.49
C ASN A 226 -29.03 -3.01 -6.80
N GLY A 227 -28.45 -2.10 -6.00
CA GLY A 227 -27.09 -1.62 -6.17
C GLY A 227 -26.95 -0.41 -7.10
N THR A 228 -28.02 0.05 -7.75
CA THR A 228 -27.95 1.29 -8.53
C THR A 228 -27.92 2.49 -7.59
N TYR A 229 -27.02 3.43 -7.84
CA TYR A 229 -26.90 4.64 -7.05
C TYR A 229 -26.78 5.87 -7.93
N SER A 230 -27.21 7.00 -7.39
CA SER A 230 -27.13 8.33 -8.02
C SER A 230 -26.75 9.34 -6.96
N TYR A 231 -25.77 10.16 -7.26
CA TYR A 231 -25.35 11.30 -6.46
C TYR A 231 -25.65 12.58 -7.21
N THR A 232 -26.14 13.59 -6.50
CA THR A 232 -26.33 14.95 -7.03
C THR A 232 -25.58 15.94 -6.14
N LEU A 233 -24.64 16.66 -6.73
CA LEU A 233 -23.96 17.80 -6.11
C LEU A 233 -24.96 18.96 -5.95
N ASN A 234 -24.98 19.58 -4.79
CA ASN A 234 -25.91 20.65 -4.46
C ASN A 234 -25.21 21.94 -4.02
N THR A 235 -23.96 21.86 -3.60
CA THR A 235 -23.17 22.99 -3.09
C THR A 235 -21.75 22.90 -3.61
N ALA A 236 -21.20 24.09 -3.91
CA ALA A 236 -19.83 24.31 -4.34
C ALA A 236 -18.79 23.67 -3.40
N VAL A 237 -17.67 23.21 -3.96
CA VAL A 237 -16.55 22.60 -3.24
C VAL A 237 -15.26 23.37 -3.56
N THR A 238 -14.85 24.22 -2.65
CA THR A 238 -13.60 24.98 -2.82
C THR A 238 -12.39 24.13 -2.47
N ASP A 239 -11.38 24.08 -3.35
CA ASP A 239 -10.07 23.56 -2.99
C ASP A 239 -9.36 24.50 -1.99
N THR A 240 -8.64 23.91 -1.04
CA THR A 240 -7.81 24.57 -0.03
C THR A 240 -6.74 25.50 -0.60
N THR A 241 -6.40 25.36 -1.89
CA THR A 241 -5.40 26.21 -2.57
C THR A 241 -5.95 27.55 -3.05
N GLY A 242 -7.28 27.74 -3.06
CA GLY A 242 -7.91 28.95 -3.61
C GLY A 242 -7.57 29.19 -5.09
N ASN A 243 -7.31 28.11 -5.84
CA ASN A 243 -7.01 28.17 -7.25
C ASN A 243 -8.31 28.18 -8.05
N ASP A 244 -8.61 29.29 -8.72
CA ASP A 244 -9.82 29.48 -9.56
C ASP A 244 -9.71 28.81 -10.95
N GLY A 245 -8.90 27.74 -11.05
CA GLY A 245 -8.66 26.99 -12.27
C GLY A 245 -9.21 25.57 -12.13
N VAL A 246 -9.56 24.92 -13.25
CA VAL A 246 -10.09 23.54 -13.23
C VAL A 246 -9.19 22.62 -12.40
N ASN A 247 -9.70 22.16 -11.27
CA ASN A 247 -9.05 21.22 -10.37
C ASN A 247 -10.05 20.14 -9.93
N THR A 248 -9.56 18.98 -9.53
CA THR A 248 -10.41 17.92 -8.98
C THR A 248 -10.17 17.79 -7.48
N VAL A 249 -11.21 18.03 -6.70
CA VAL A 249 -11.25 17.71 -5.27
C VAL A 249 -11.59 16.23 -5.13
N PHE A 250 -10.55 15.41 -4.96
CA PHE A 250 -10.69 13.97 -4.78
C PHE A 250 -11.25 13.63 -3.40
N GLY A 251 -12.23 12.73 -3.35
CA GLY A 251 -12.83 12.28 -2.09
C GLY A 251 -13.51 13.41 -1.30
N ALA A 252 -14.10 14.38 -2.00
CA ALA A 252 -14.90 15.44 -1.41
C ALA A 252 -15.98 14.88 -0.45
N GLU A 253 -16.57 13.73 -0.82
CA GLU A 253 -17.47 12.97 0.06
C GLU A 253 -17.26 11.46 -0.05
N VAL A 254 -17.52 10.75 1.04
CA VAL A 254 -17.47 9.28 1.09
C VAL A 254 -18.71 8.76 1.79
N PHE A 255 -19.47 7.90 1.10
CA PHE A 255 -20.64 7.21 1.63
C PHE A 255 -20.35 5.73 1.82
N ASN A 256 -20.66 5.21 3.00
CA ASN A 256 -20.52 3.79 3.30
C ASN A 256 -21.83 3.06 2.96
N TYR A 257 -21.73 1.82 2.47
CA TYR A 257 -22.88 0.97 2.22
C TYR A 257 -22.63 -0.45 2.74
N VAL A 258 -23.72 -1.19 2.95
CA VAL A 258 -23.71 -2.62 3.30
C VAL A 258 -24.32 -3.39 2.15
N ALA A 259 -23.62 -4.40 1.65
CA ALA A 259 -24.16 -5.40 0.74
C ALA A 259 -24.45 -6.70 1.50
N THR A 260 -25.59 -7.33 1.22
CA THR A 260 -26.08 -8.52 1.95
C THR A 260 -26.40 -9.65 0.97
N ASP A 261 -25.90 -10.86 1.23
CA ASP A 261 -26.25 -12.06 0.46
C ASP A 261 -27.58 -12.70 0.89
N THR A 262 -27.97 -13.81 0.24
CA THR A 262 -29.20 -14.55 0.59
C THR A 262 -29.15 -15.24 1.95
N SER A 263 -27.96 -15.45 2.51
CA SER A 263 -27.74 -16.10 3.80
C SER A 263 -27.65 -15.09 4.96
N GLY A 264 -27.73 -13.79 4.67
CA GLY A 264 -27.62 -12.71 5.63
C GLY A 264 -26.18 -12.30 5.97
N ASN A 265 -25.18 -12.82 5.25
CA ASN A 265 -23.81 -12.34 5.39
C ASN A 265 -23.71 -10.94 4.78
N THR A 266 -22.87 -10.10 5.38
CA THR A 266 -22.71 -8.71 4.96
C THR A 266 -21.27 -8.33 4.67
N VAL A 267 -21.08 -7.37 3.78
CA VAL A 267 -19.79 -6.71 3.55
C VAL A 267 -20.01 -5.20 3.44
N ASN A 268 -19.07 -4.42 3.97
CA ASN A 268 -19.09 -2.96 3.87
C ASN A 268 -18.26 -2.50 2.68
N GLY A 269 -18.80 -1.58 1.88
CA GLY A 269 -18.08 -0.90 0.81
C GLY A 269 -18.28 0.60 0.87
N THR A 270 -17.63 1.32 -0.05
CA THR A 270 -17.71 2.78 -0.13
C THR A 270 -18.04 3.27 -1.52
N ILE A 271 -18.72 4.41 -1.59
CA ILE A 271 -18.91 5.22 -2.80
C ILE A 271 -18.22 6.57 -2.53
N THR A 272 -17.17 6.86 -3.29
CA THR A 272 -16.36 8.07 -3.16
C THR A 272 -16.76 9.08 -4.25
N ILE A 273 -17.00 10.32 -3.84
CA ILE A 273 -17.36 11.42 -4.74
C ILE A 273 -16.15 12.32 -4.94
N ASN A 274 -15.76 12.51 -6.19
CA ASN A 274 -14.82 13.54 -6.59
C ASN A 274 -15.59 14.69 -7.24
N VAL A 275 -15.13 15.92 -7.04
CA VAL A 275 -15.75 17.10 -7.63
C VAL A 275 -14.74 17.82 -8.50
N VAL A 276 -15.09 18.06 -9.77
CA VAL A 276 -14.30 18.90 -10.67
C VAL A 276 -14.77 20.33 -10.48
N ASP A 277 -13.89 21.14 -9.91
CA ASP A 277 -14.03 22.57 -9.78
C ASP A 277 -14.04 23.23 -11.16
N ASP A 278 -14.79 24.31 -11.28
CA ASP A 278 -14.96 25.03 -12.53
C ASP A 278 -14.11 26.31 -12.58
N VAL A 279 -14.08 26.95 -13.75
CA VAL A 279 -13.39 28.25 -13.90
C VAL A 279 -14.45 29.33 -13.84
N PRO A 280 -14.31 30.34 -12.95
CA PRO A 280 -15.23 31.45 -12.89
C PRO A 280 -15.40 32.16 -14.25
N VAL A 281 -16.64 32.35 -14.69
CA VAL A 281 -16.96 33.07 -15.93
C VAL A 281 -17.84 34.28 -15.64
N ILE A 282 -17.42 35.45 -16.12
CA ILE A 282 -18.23 36.68 -16.11
C ILE A 282 -18.79 36.92 -17.51
N SER A 283 -20.11 36.95 -17.63
CA SER A 283 -20.80 37.26 -18.89
C SER A 283 -21.57 38.60 -18.80
N VAL A 284 -21.34 39.50 -19.76
CA VAL A 284 -22.05 40.78 -19.88
C VAL A 284 -22.97 40.72 -21.09
N THR A 285 -24.28 40.58 -20.86
CA THR A 285 -25.28 40.37 -21.93
C THR A 285 -25.98 41.65 -22.39
N GLN A 286 -25.76 42.77 -21.70
CA GLN A 286 -26.28 44.10 -22.05
C GLN A 286 -25.24 45.18 -21.79
N ALA A 287 -25.35 46.33 -22.45
CA ALA A 287 -24.48 47.46 -22.17
C ALA A 287 -24.65 47.93 -20.72
N VAL A 288 -23.58 47.83 -19.93
CA VAL A 288 -23.54 48.31 -18.55
C VAL A 288 -22.63 49.54 -18.49
N SER A 289 -23.19 50.69 -18.09
CA SER A 289 -22.40 51.87 -17.74
C SER A 289 -21.87 51.71 -16.31
N LEU A 290 -20.58 51.43 -16.18
CA LEU A 290 -19.92 51.30 -14.88
C LEU A 290 -19.31 52.65 -14.46
N SER A 291 -19.76 53.19 -13.33
CA SER A 291 -19.16 54.36 -12.69
C SER A 291 -18.48 53.91 -11.38
N GLY A 292 -17.29 53.29 -11.48
CA GLY A 292 -16.52 52.81 -10.33
C GLY A 292 -15.94 51.40 -10.49
N SER A 293 -15.46 50.82 -9.39
CA SER A 293 -14.96 49.44 -9.33
C SER A 293 -16.10 48.43 -9.18
N LEU A 294 -16.10 47.38 -10.01
CA LEU A 294 -16.98 46.22 -9.90
C LEU A 294 -16.25 45.09 -9.16
N SER A 295 -16.85 44.59 -8.09
CA SER A 295 -16.39 43.37 -7.38
C SER A 295 -17.45 42.29 -7.58
N VAL A 296 -17.04 41.14 -8.11
CA VAL A 296 -17.89 39.96 -8.19
C VAL A 296 -17.46 39.03 -7.05
N VAL A 297 -18.41 38.57 -6.25
CA VAL A 297 -18.18 37.60 -5.18
C VAL A 297 -18.95 36.35 -5.55
N GLU A 298 -18.24 35.24 -5.63
CA GLU A 298 -18.79 33.91 -5.89
C GLU A 298 -19.00 33.15 -4.57
N ALA A 299 -19.78 32.07 -4.60
CA ALA A 299 -20.18 31.34 -3.40
C ALA A 299 -18.99 30.72 -2.64
N ALA A 300 -17.85 30.55 -3.31
CA ALA A 300 -16.59 29.98 -2.80
C ALA A 300 -15.52 31.02 -2.42
N GLY A 301 -15.68 32.30 -2.77
CA GLY A 301 -14.61 33.30 -2.65
C GLY A 301 -14.82 34.49 -3.60
N ALA A 302 -13.97 35.50 -3.57
CA ALA A 302 -14.12 36.65 -4.48
C ALA A 302 -13.33 36.42 -5.78
N ALA A 303 -14.03 36.23 -6.90
CA ALA A 303 -13.43 36.28 -8.24
C ALA A 303 -12.72 37.63 -8.43
N THR A 304 -11.43 37.63 -8.76
CA THR A 304 -10.74 38.85 -9.16
C THR A 304 -10.41 38.81 -10.66
N GLY A 305 -11.02 39.72 -11.42
CA GLY A 305 -10.76 39.89 -12.85
C GLY A 305 -10.64 41.36 -13.22
N THR A 306 -9.74 41.70 -14.14
CA THR A 306 -9.59 43.06 -14.65
C THR A 306 -10.44 43.24 -15.91
N MET A 307 -11.49 44.06 -15.85
CA MET A 307 -12.20 44.54 -17.02
C MET A 307 -11.47 45.78 -17.58
N SER A 308 -10.90 45.69 -18.79
CA SER A 308 -10.28 46.83 -19.48
C SER A 308 -11.25 47.43 -20.48
N VAL A 309 -11.69 48.67 -20.24
CA VAL A 309 -12.46 49.46 -21.19
C VAL A 309 -11.51 50.46 -21.85
N VAL A 310 -11.25 50.30 -23.14
CA VAL A 310 -10.50 51.27 -23.96
C VAL A 310 -11.51 52.17 -24.66
N ALA A 311 -11.50 53.47 -24.36
CA ALA A 311 -12.18 54.48 -25.16
C ALA A 311 -11.35 54.76 -26.44
N PRO A 312 -11.99 55.07 -27.59
CA PRO A 312 -11.27 55.52 -28.78
C PRO A 312 -10.55 56.86 -28.56
#